data_AF-A0A659UKI1-F1
#
_entry.id   AF-A0A659UKI1-F1
#
_cell.length_a   1.000
_cell.length_b   1.000
_cell.length_c   1.000
_cell.angle_alpha   90.00
_cell.angle_beta   90.00
_cell.angle_gamma   90.00
#
_symmetry.space_group_name_H-M   'P 1'
#
loop_
_entity.id
_entity.type
_entity.pdbx_description
1 polymer ?
#
loop_
_entity_poly.entity_id
_entity_poly.type
_entity_poly.pdbx_seq_one_letter_code
_entity_poly.pdbx_strand_id
1 'polypeptide(L)'
;VEVANGAGLNASALVTGMNEPLASAAGNAVEVKNAADFLTGRYRDRRLEDVTLALAAEMLQSAGLVSSNQDGIRRATEALAGGRAAAVFGRMVTALGGPADFVENPEKYLPTAPVELAAT
;
A
#
# COMPACT_ATOMS: atom_id res chain seq x y z
N VAL A 1 7.19 17.46 12.06
CA VAL A 1 8.15 16.51 12.66
C VAL A 1 8.60 16.92 14.06
N GLU A 2 8.86 18.22 14.31
CA GLU A 2 9.37 18.71 15.60
C GLU A 2 8.48 18.36 16.80
N VAL A 3 7.17 18.56 16.72
CA VAL A 3 6.24 18.23 17.82
C VAL A 3 6.25 16.72 18.14
N ALA A 4 6.25 15.87 17.11
CA ALA A 4 6.27 14.42 17.29
C ALA A 4 7.59 13.96 17.94
N ASN A 5 8.73 14.43 17.43
CA ASN A 5 10.04 14.13 18.01
C ASN A 5 10.18 14.71 19.43
N GLY A 6 9.64 15.90 19.69
CA GLY A 6 9.56 16.50 21.02
C GLY A 6 8.72 15.69 22.01
N ALA A 7 7.75 14.93 21.51
CA ALA A 7 6.95 13.98 22.29
C ALA A 7 7.58 12.58 22.42
N GLY A 8 8.80 12.38 21.91
CA GLY A 8 9.52 11.11 21.94
C GLY A 8 9.10 10.11 20.86
N LEU A 9 8.30 10.52 19.88
CA LEU A 9 7.97 9.70 18.71
C LEU A 9 8.97 10.01 17.58
N ASN A 10 9.79 9.02 17.21
CA ASN A 10 10.70 9.15 16.07
C ASN A 10 9.91 9.31 14.77
N ALA A 11 9.84 10.55 14.27
CA ALA A 11 8.99 10.91 13.15
C ALA A 11 9.74 11.68 12.07
N SER A 12 9.58 11.24 10.83
CA SER A 12 10.01 11.93 9.60
C SER A 12 8.80 12.37 8.77
N ALA A 13 9.04 13.13 7.69
CA ALA A 13 8.01 13.55 6.77
C ALA A 13 8.55 13.57 5.34
N LEU A 14 7.73 13.13 4.39
CA LEU A 14 8.00 13.22 2.95
C LEU A 14 7.01 14.19 2.31
N VAL A 15 7.49 15.05 1.42
CA VAL A 15 6.63 15.88 0.56
C VAL A 15 6.45 15.16 -0.76
N THR A 16 5.22 14.71 -1.04
CA THR A 16 4.88 13.90 -2.22
C THR A 16 3.93 14.66 -3.15
N GLY A 17 4.08 14.49 -4.46
CA GLY A 17 3.23 15.16 -5.45
C GLY A 17 1.80 14.62 -5.44
N MET A 18 0.82 15.53 -5.31
CA MET A 18 -0.63 15.24 -5.30
C MET A 18 -1.38 16.00 -6.41
N ASN A 19 -0.69 16.34 -7.50
CA ASN A 19 -1.26 17.10 -8.62
C ASN A 19 -2.27 16.29 -9.46
N GLU A 20 -2.29 14.98 -9.27
CA GLU A 20 -3.17 14.03 -9.94
C GLU A 20 -3.35 12.80 -9.03
N PRO A 21 -4.39 11.96 -9.24
CA PRO A 21 -4.54 10.70 -8.52
C PRO A 21 -3.25 9.89 -8.50
N LEU A 22 -2.93 9.29 -7.35
CA LEU A 22 -1.69 8.53 -7.21
C LEU A 22 -1.82 7.11 -7.77
N ALA A 23 -3.00 6.51 -7.62
CA ALA A 23 -3.38 5.22 -8.18
C ALA A 23 -4.19 5.41 -9.47
N SER A 24 -4.25 4.38 -10.31
CA SER A 24 -5.15 4.32 -11.48
C SER A 24 -6.62 4.12 -11.10
N ALA A 25 -6.97 4.20 -9.81
CA ALA A 25 -8.33 4.07 -9.30
C ALA A 25 -8.60 5.16 -8.25
N ALA A 26 -9.83 5.68 -8.24
CA ALA A 26 -10.32 6.63 -7.24
C ALA A 26 -11.74 6.26 -6.82
N GLY A 27 -11.96 5.96 -5.54
CA GLY A 27 -13.24 5.48 -4.98
C GLY A 27 -13.02 4.46 -3.86
N ASN A 28 -14.07 3.73 -3.46
CA ASN A 28 -13.95 2.75 -2.38
C ASN A 28 -13.52 1.37 -2.89
N ALA A 29 -14.43 0.64 -3.53
CA ALA A 29 -14.17 -0.74 -3.97
C ALA A 29 -13.05 -0.84 -5.02
N VAL A 30 -13.00 0.11 -5.96
CA VAL A 30 -12.00 0.16 -7.03
C VAL A 30 -10.57 0.38 -6.49
N GLU A 31 -10.41 1.17 -5.41
CA GLU A 31 -9.11 1.36 -4.76
C GLU A 31 -8.69 0.12 -3.98
N VAL A 32 -9.63 -0.58 -3.30
CA VAL A 32 -9.32 -1.84 -2.61
C VAL A 32 -8.92 -2.93 -3.62
N LYS A 33 -9.59 -3.00 -4.78
CA LYS A 33 -9.16 -3.88 -5.87
C LYS A 33 -7.75 -3.52 -6.36
N ASN A 34 -7.47 -2.23 -6.61
CA ASN A 34 -6.14 -1.76 -6.99
C ASN A 34 -5.08 -2.16 -5.94
N ALA A 35 -5.37 -2.03 -4.65
CA ALA A 35 -4.46 -2.46 -3.58
C ALA A 35 -4.22 -3.98 -3.59
N ALA A 36 -5.25 -4.80 -3.80
CA ALA A 36 -5.08 -6.24 -3.94
C ALA A 36 -4.24 -6.61 -5.17
N ASP A 37 -4.49 -5.97 -6.31
CA ASP A 37 -3.70 -6.14 -7.55
C ASP A 37 -2.24 -5.69 -7.36
N PHE A 38 -2.02 -4.58 -6.64
CA PHE A 38 -0.71 -4.05 -6.28
C PHE A 38 0.09 -5.02 -5.43
N LEU A 39 -0.51 -5.52 -4.35
CA LEU A 39 0.13 -6.44 -3.41
C LEU A 39 0.43 -7.80 -4.04
N THR A 40 -0.45 -8.29 -4.92
CA THR A 40 -0.27 -9.56 -5.63
C THR A 40 0.64 -9.45 -6.86
N GLY A 41 1.00 -8.23 -7.28
CA GLY A 41 1.83 -7.99 -8.45
C GLY A 41 1.09 -8.15 -9.79
N ARG A 42 -0.25 -8.23 -9.78
CA ARG A 42 -1.07 -8.25 -11.01
C ARG A 42 -0.99 -6.91 -11.75
N TYR A 43 -0.97 -5.80 -11.02
CA TYR A 43 -0.81 -4.46 -11.57
C TYR A 43 -0.24 -3.50 -10.52
N ARG A 44 0.75 -2.68 -10.88
CA ARG A 44 1.34 -1.68 -9.98
C ARG A 44 1.50 -0.34 -10.70
N ASP A 45 0.79 0.66 -10.20
CA ASP A 45 1.01 2.05 -10.58
C ASP A 45 2.41 2.49 -10.16
N ARG A 46 3.25 2.91 -11.11
CA ARG A 46 4.65 3.25 -10.84
C ARG A 46 4.79 4.36 -9.80
N ARG A 47 3.98 5.42 -9.90
CA ARG A 47 3.99 6.56 -8.96
C ARG A 47 3.54 6.13 -7.57
N LEU A 48 2.50 5.29 -7.48
CA LEU A 48 2.05 4.71 -6.22
C LEU A 48 3.13 3.84 -5.58
N GLU A 49 3.81 3.02 -6.37
CA GLU A 49 4.89 2.15 -5.88
C GLU A 49 6.04 2.97 -5.31
N ASP A 50 6.48 4.02 -6.01
CA ASP A 50 7.55 4.90 -5.54
C ASP A 50 7.23 5.55 -4.19
N VAL A 51 6.03 6.12 -4.04
CA VAL A 51 5.61 6.75 -2.79
C VAL A 51 5.43 5.70 -1.68
N THR A 52 4.84 4.55 -1.99
CA THR A 52 4.61 3.47 -1.03
C THR A 52 5.93 2.92 -0.48
N LEU A 53 6.91 2.67 -1.35
CA LEU A 53 8.22 2.15 -0.95
C LEU A 53 9.04 3.20 -0.20
N ALA A 54 8.95 4.48 -0.58
CA ALA A 54 9.61 5.56 0.16
C ALA A 54 9.06 5.69 1.58
N LEU A 55 7.73 5.68 1.75
CA LEU A 55 7.09 5.73 3.07
C LEU A 55 7.44 4.49 3.92
N ALA A 56 7.42 3.30 3.32
CA ALA A 56 7.79 2.07 4.01
C ALA A 56 9.25 2.08 4.48
N ALA A 57 10.18 2.58 3.65
CA ALA A 57 11.59 2.71 4.01
C ALA A 57 11.80 3.66 5.20
N GLU A 58 11.12 4.82 5.22
CA GLU A 58 11.14 5.75 6.35
C GLU A 58 10.62 5.12 7.65
N MET A 59 9.54 4.33 7.57
CA MET A 59 9.01 3.59 8.72
C MET A 59 10.01 2.54 9.23
N LEU A 60 10.61 1.76 8.34
CA LEU A 60 11.61 0.75 8.70
C LEU A 60 12.84 1.38 9.36
N GLN A 61 13.32 2.51 8.84
CA GLN A 61 14.45 3.23 9.39
C GLN A 61 14.10 3.86 10.74
N SER A 62 12.93 4.47 10.87
CA SER A 62 12.46 5.07 12.13
C SER A 62 12.29 4.04 13.24
N ALA A 63 11.93 2.80 12.88
CA ALA A 63 11.83 1.66 13.78
C ALA A 63 13.19 0.99 14.09
N GLY A 64 14.30 1.45 13.50
CA GLY A 64 15.63 0.85 13.68
C GLY A 64 15.78 -0.55 13.06
N LEU A 65 14.93 -0.92 12.11
CA LEU A 65 14.94 -2.24 11.47
C LEU A 65 15.90 -2.34 10.28
N VAL A 66 16.37 -1.20 9.79
CA VAL A 66 17.33 -1.06 8.67
C VAL A 66 18.36 0.01 8.99
N SER A 67 19.56 -0.12 8.41
CA SER A 67 20.67 0.81 8.65
C SER A 67 20.69 2.02 7.72
N SER A 68 19.91 2.00 6.64
CA SER A 68 19.81 3.09 5.67
C SER A 68 18.48 3.05 4.93
N ASN A 69 18.10 4.19 4.34
CA ASN A 69 16.92 4.30 3.50
C ASN A 69 17.00 3.32 2.30
N GLN A 70 18.18 3.14 1.70
CA GLN A 70 18.40 2.17 0.62
C GLN A 70 18.12 0.72 1.07
N ASP A 71 18.55 0.33 2.27
CA ASP A 71 18.21 -0.99 2.84
C ASP A 71 16.71 -1.11 3.12
N GLY A 72 16.08 -0.02 3.58
CA GLY A 72 14.62 0.11 3.75
C GLY A 72 13.84 -0.17 2.46
N ILE A 73 14.19 0.52 1.37
CA ILE A 73 13.57 0.34 0.06
C ILE A 73 13.75 -1.11 -0.40
N ARG A 74 14.97 -1.65 -0.33
CA ARG A 74 15.27 -3.03 -0.72
C ARG A 74 14.36 -4.03 0.01
N ARG A 75 14.26 -3.94 1.34
CA ARG A 75 13.45 -4.86 2.14
C ARG A 75 11.94 -4.71 1.90
N ALA A 76 11.46 -3.49 1.69
CA ALA A 76 10.08 -3.22 1.34
C ALA A 76 9.74 -3.84 -0.03
N THR A 77 10.61 -3.65 -1.02
CA THR A 77 10.48 -4.26 -2.35
C THR A 77 10.49 -5.78 -2.27
N GLU A 78 11.37 -6.39 -1.46
CA GLU A 78 11.39 -7.84 -1.23
C GLU A 78 10.11 -8.37 -0.57
N ALA A 79 9.51 -7.60 0.35
CA ALA A 79 8.24 -7.97 0.98
C ALA A 79 7.07 -7.93 -0.02
N LEU A 80 7.10 -6.95 -0.92
CA LEU A 80 6.09 -6.76 -1.97
C LEU A 80 6.24 -7.81 -3.08
N ALA A 81 7.45 -7.99 -3.62
CA ALA A 81 7.73 -8.95 -4.69
C ALA A 81 7.60 -10.41 -4.22
N GLY A 82 7.96 -10.71 -2.97
CA GLY A 82 7.89 -12.05 -2.39
C GLY A 82 6.51 -12.45 -1.87
N GLY A 83 5.46 -11.64 -2.08
CA GLY A 83 4.09 -11.95 -1.66
C GLY A 83 3.82 -11.87 -0.15
N ARG A 84 4.84 -11.57 0.68
CA ARG A 84 4.67 -11.42 2.14
C ARG A 84 3.69 -10.30 2.48
N ALA A 85 3.74 -9.19 1.73
CA ALA A 85 2.82 -8.07 1.92
C ALA A 85 1.36 -8.48 1.66
N ALA A 86 1.11 -9.18 0.55
CA ALA A 86 -0.21 -9.72 0.22
C ALA A 86 -0.72 -10.69 1.30
N ALA A 87 0.14 -11.60 1.77
CA ALA A 87 -0.22 -12.55 2.83
C ALA A 87 -0.56 -11.87 4.16
N VAL A 88 0.17 -10.81 4.54
CA VAL A 88 -0.14 -10.02 5.74
C VAL A 88 -1.48 -9.31 5.57
N PHE A 89 -1.74 -8.72 4.42
CA PHE A 89 -3.00 -8.05 4.11
C PHE A 89 -4.19 -9.02 4.18
N GLY A 90 -4.09 -10.23 3.60
CA GLY A 90 -5.14 -11.24 3.70
C GLY A 90 -5.42 -11.69 5.13
N ARG A 91 -4.37 -11.88 5.95
CA ARG A 91 -4.55 -12.16 7.39
C ARG A 91 -5.23 -11.00 8.11
N MET A 92 -4.88 -9.76 7.80
CA MET A 92 -5.52 -8.57 8.38
C MET A 92 -7.01 -8.53 8.03
N VAL A 93 -7.37 -8.73 6.75
CA VAL A 93 -8.77 -8.77 6.30
C VAL A 93 -9.55 -9.84 7.07
N THR A 94 -9.00 -11.06 7.16
CA THR A 94 -9.62 -12.16 7.89
C THR A 94 -9.79 -11.84 9.38
N ALA A 95 -8.75 -11.29 10.02
CA ALA A 95 -8.76 -10.95 11.43
C ALA A 95 -9.80 -9.86 11.77
N LEU A 96 -10.14 -9.01 10.80
CA LEU A 96 -11.16 -7.97 10.93
C LEU A 96 -12.56 -8.43 10.47
N GLY A 97 -12.76 -9.73 10.26
CA GLY A 97 -14.06 -10.33 9.91
C GLY A 97 -14.37 -10.38 8.41
N GLY A 98 -13.40 -10.05 7.56
CA GLY A 98 -13.52 -10.21 6.11
C GLY A 98 -13.24 -11.65 5.62
N PRO A 99 -13.41 -11.89 4.31
CA PRO A 99 -13.20 -13.21 3.72
C PRO A 99 -11.73 -13.66 3.73
N ALA A 100 -11.49 -14.95 3.98
CA ALA A 100 -10.14 -15.51 4.04
C ALA A 100 -9.45 -15.62 2.67
N ASP A 101 -10.23 -15.70 1.59
CA ASP A 101 -9.82 -15.80 0.19
C ASP A 101 -9.95 -14.45 -0.54
N PHE A 102 -10.02 -13.33 0.19
CA PHE A 102 -10.25 -12.00 -0.38
C PHE A 102 -9.13 -11.56 -1.33
N VAL A 103 -7.86 -11.85 -1.00
CA VAL A 103 -6.71 -11.37 -1.78
C VAL A 103 -6.64 -12.08 -3.14
N GLU A 104 -7.03 -13.34 -3.17
CA GLU A 104 -7.07 -14.18 -4.36
C GLU A 104 -8.31 -13.91 -5.22
N ASN A 105 -9.43 -13.49 -4.59
CA ASN A 105 -10.72 -13.32 -5.26
C ASN A 105 -11.42 -12.01 -4.86
N PRO A 106 -10.80 -10.82 -5.03
CA PRO A 106 -11.41 -9.57 -4.58
C PRO A 106 -12.72 -9.28 -5.32
N GLU A 107 -12.85 -9.66 -6.59
CA GLU A 107 -14.04 -9.45 -7.42
C GLU A 107 -15.27 -10.21 -6.91
N LYS A 108 -15.09 -11.28 -6.12
CA LYS A 108 -16.20 -12.03 -5.51
C LYS A 108 -16.89 -11.24 -4.40
N TYR A 109 -16.19 -10.29 -3.78
CA TYR A 109 -16.63 -9.61 -2.57
C TYR A 109 -16.84 -8.10 -2.74
N LEU A 110 -16.12 -7.50 -3.67
CA LEU A 110 -16.23 -6.07 -3.92
C LEU A 110 -17.48 -5.76 -4.76
N PRO A 111 -18.27 -4.75 -4.38
CA PRO A 111 -19.46 -4.38 -5.14
C PRO A 111 -19.07 -3.80 -6.51
N THR A 112 -19.81 -4.19 -7.54
CA THR A 112 -19.70 -3.63 -8.89
C THR A 112 -20.76 -2.55 -9.09
N ALA A 113 -20.43 -1.51 -9.87
CA ALA A 113 -21.42 -0.51 -10.23
C ALA A 113 -22.48 -1.13 -11.16
N PRO A 114 -23.74 -0.69 -11.12
CA PRO A 114 -24.77 -1.16 -12.05
C PRO A 114 -24.52 -0.71 -13.50
N VAL A 115 -23.68 0.31 -13.69
CA VAL A 115 -23.31 0.88 -15.00
C VAL A 115 -21.82 1.23 -14.97
N GLU A 116 -21.08 0.77 -15.98
CA GLU A 116 -19.67 1.09 -16.18
C GLU A 116 -19.48 1.64 -17.59
N LEU A 117 -18.93 2.85 -17.69
CA LEU A 117 -18.67 3.55 -18.93
C LEU A 117 -17.24 4.08 -18.89
N ALA A 118 -16.54 3.99 -20.03
CA ALA A 118 -15.22 4.61 -20.14
C ALA A 118 -15.34 6.12 -19.96
N ALA A 119 -14.48 6.70 -19.13
CA ALA A 119 -14.30 8.14 -19.09
C ALA A 119 -13.70 8.58 -20.43
N THR A 120 -14.46 9.39 -21.17
CA THR A 120 -14.02 10.05 -22.41
C THR A 120 -13.20 11.29 -22.11
#